data_AF-A0A1I0FKQ6-F1
#
_entry.id   AF-A0A1I0FKQ6-F1
#
_cell.length_a   1.000
_cell.length_b   1.000
_cell.length_c   1.000
_cell.angle_alpha   90.00
_cell.angle_beta   90.00
_cell.angle_gamma   90.00
#
_symmetry.space_group_name_H-M   'P 1'
#
loop_
_entity.id
_entity.type
_entity.pdbx_description
1 polymer ?
#
loop_
_entity_poly.entity_id
_entity_poly.type
_entity_poly.pdbx_seq_one_letter_code
_entity_poly.pdbx_strand_id
1 'polypeptide(L)'
;MLGLALGLAWTGPGLAQERGFFSVRQHSGYVGPEKTLKQLVIRQGTQRLNHFCVIGYREPSGGEYAWVIWKEGRALILWEPSADPAYPTSLATSRRFLHLDRDVVASGEDVNGSTYLVTRDWVSQLTRDCESQGEKFAVSKEQKKSKAPRK
;
A
#
# COMPACT_ATOMS: atom_id res chain seq x y z
N MET A 1 -19.02 41.21 14.93
CA MET A 1 -19.32 39.77 15.01
C MET A 1 -18.70 39.09 13.81
N LEU A 2 -17.88 38.07 14.07
CA LEU A 2 -17.11 37.30 13.10
C LEU A 2 -18.00 36.48 12.16
N GLY A 3 -17.44 36.17 10.99
CA GLY A 3 -17.93 35.12 10.11
C GLY A 3 -16.96 34.83 8.96
N LEU A 4 -15.69 34.56 9.28
CA LEU A 4 -14.71 34.04 8.32
C LEU A 4 -15.14 32.64 7.88
N ALA A 5 -15.53 32.48 6.62
CA ALA A 5 -15.64 31.18 5.98
C ALA A 5 -14.23 30.63 5.78
N LEU A 6 -13.79 29.77 6.70
CA LEU A 6 -12.55 29.01 6.60
C LEU A 6 -12.61 28.12 5.35
N GLY A 7 -11.64 28.31 4.47
CA GLY A 7 -11.40 27.47 3.31
C GLY A 7 -11.20 26.01 3.74
N LEU A 8 -11.89 25.11 3.05
CA LEU A 8 -11.65 23.67 3.12
C LEU A 8 -10.24 23.38 2.59
N ALA A 9 -9.26 23.39 3.49
CA ALA A 9 -7.93 22.86 3.22
C ALA A 9 -8.07 21.35 2.91
N TRP A 10 -7.82 20.97 1.67
CA TRP A 10 -7.90 19.59 1.21
C TRP A 10 -6.70 18.81 1.76
N THR A 11 -6.88 18.02 2.81
CA THR A 11 -5.81 17.32 3.55
C THR A 11 -5.36 15.99 2.91
N GLY A 12 -5.58 15.80 1.61
CA GLY A 12 -5.41 14.50 0.95
C GLY A 12 -6.51 13.49 1.34
N PRO A 13 -6.45 12.22 0.88
CA PRO A 13 -7.46 11.21 1.22
C PRO A 13 -7.46 10.98 2.73
N GLY A 14 -8.46 11.57 3.41
CA GLY A 14 -8.47 11.80 4.85
C GLY A 14 -8.28 10.52 5.66
N LEU A 15 -7.08 10.34 6.22
CA LEU A 15 -6.72 9.14 6.99
C LEU A 15 -7.14 9.12 8.47
N ALA A 16 -7.80 10.16 8.98
CA ALA A 16 -8.32 10.22 10.34
C ALA A 16 -9.85 10.42 10.25
N GLN A 17 -10.73 9.68 10.92
CA GLN A 17 -10.70 9.37 12.36
C GLN A 17 -11.54 8.12 12.75
N GLU A 18 -12.14 7.38 11.81
CA GLU A 18 -12.97 6.19 12.11
C GLU A 18 -12.67 5.01 11.18
N ARG A 19 -11.40 4.62 11.07
CA ARG A 19 -11.02 3.51 10.22
C ARG A 19 -10.87 2.23 11.03
N GLY A 20 -11.61 1.21 10.64
CA GLY A 20 -11.32 -0.15 11.09
C GLY A 20 -10.05 -0.63 10.41
N PHE A 21 -9.20 -1.34 11.13
CA PHE A 21 -8.10 -2.10 10.54
C PHE A 21 -8.53 -3.55 10.32
N PHE A 22 -7.95 -4.20 9.32
CA PHE A 22 -8.15 -5.64 9.10
C PHE A 22 -6.84 -6.32 8.67
N SER A 23 -6.77 -7.62 8.93
CA SER A 23 -5.67 -8.46 8.45
C SER A 23 -5.91 -8.91 7.00
N VAL A 24 -4.98 -8.57 6.11
CA VAL A 24 -5.00 -9.02 4.71
C VAL A 24 -4.83 -10.54 4.59
N ARG A 25 -4.17 -11.21 5.54
CA ARG A 25 -4.09 -12.68 5.56
C ARG A 25 -5.45 -13.36 5.79
N GLN A 26 -6.32 -12.71 6.55
CA GLN A 26 -7.61 -13.27 6.96
C GLN A 26 -8.76 -12.81 6.04
N HIS A 27 -8.46 -11.95 5.07
CA HIS A 27 -9.47 -11.32 4.22
C HIS A 27 -9.61 -12.01 2.87
N SER A 28 -10.83 -12.40 2.50
CA SER A 28 -11.12 -13.15 1.27
C SER A 28 -10.73 -12.41 -0.01
N GLY A 29 -10.78 -11.07 -0.01
CA GLY A 29 -10.34 -10.23 -1.13
C GLY A 29 -8.82 -10.17 -1.34
N TYR A 30 -8.00 -10.69 -0.41
CA TYR A 30 -6.54 -10.55 -0.42
C TYR A 30 -5.81 -11.90 -0.34
N VAL A 31 -6.21 -12.85 -1.19
CA VAL A 31 -5.68 -14.22 -1.13
C VAL A 31 -4.18 -14.28 -1.44
N GLY A 32 -3.45 -14.96 -0.55
CA GLY A 32 -2.03 -15.25 -0.70
C GLY A 32 -1.12 -14.02 -0.76
N PRO A 33 -1.09 -13.15 0.28
CA PRO A 33 -0.25 -11.95 0.29
C PRO A 33 1.22 -12.22 -0.05
N GLU A 34 1.82 -13.29 0.47
CA GLU A 34 3.20 -13.66 0.14
C GLU A 34 3.41 -13.92 -1.34
N LYS A 35 2.47 -14.62 -1.98
CA LYS A 35 2.54 -14.93 -3.41
C LYS A 35 2.44 -13.64 -4.21
N THR A 36 1.52 -12.76 -3.86
CA THR A 36 1.32 -11.46 -4.52
C THR A 36 2.56 -10.57 -4.38
N LEU A 37 3.11 -10.44 -3.16
CA LEU A 37 4.35 -9.70 -2.91
C LEU A 37 5.55 -10.32 -3.62
N LYS A 38 5.65 -11.66 -3.65
CA LYS A 38 6.69 -12.37 -4.40
C LYS A 38 6.63 -12.10 -5.90
N GLN A 39 5.44 -12.02 -6.48
CA GLN A 39 5.27 -11.65 -7.89
C GLN A 39 5.72 -10.22 -8.16
N LEU A 40 5.42 -9.28 -7.26
CA LEU A 40 5.93 -7.91 -7.35
C LEU A 40 7.47 -7.89 -7.32
N VAL A 41 8.09 -8.58 -6.36
CA VAL A 41 9.56 -8.67 -6.25
C VAL A 41 10.21 -9.31 -7.48
N ILE A 42 9.60 -10.37 -8.03
CA ILE A 42 10.11 -11.03 -9.24
C ILE A 42 10.08 -10.05 -10.43
N ARG A 43 8.98 -9.31 -10.59
CA ARG A 43 8.77 -8.41 -11.74
C ARG A 43 9.59 -7.13 -11.66
N GLN A 44 9.65 -6.50 -10.48
CA GLN A 44 10.16 -5.13 -10.33
C GLN A 44 11.27 -5.00 -9.29
N GLY A 45 11.48 -5.99 -8.42
CA GLY A 45 12.45 -5.89 -7.34
C GLY A 45 13.89 -6.01 -7.85
N THR A 46 14.79 -5.18 -7.33
CA THR A 46 16.24 -5.27 -7.64
C THR A 46 17.01 -6.00 -6.54
N GLN A 47 16.52 -5.96 -5.30
CA GLN A 47 17.17 -6.54 -4.13
C GLN A 47 16.84 -8.02 -3.93
N ARG A 48 17.78 -8.76 -3.33
CA ARG A 48 17.62 -10.19 -3.03
C ARG A 48 16.56 -10.45 -1.95
N LEU A 49 16.51 -9.59 -0.93
CA LEU A 49 15.53 -9.65 0.15
C LEU A 49 14.75 -8.34 0.16
N ASN A 50 13.44 -8.43 0.26
CA ASN A 50 12.53 -7.30 0.25
C ASN A 50 11.60 -7.36 1.45
N HIS A 51 11.42 -6.23 2.12
CA HIS A 51 10.59 -6.05 3.29
C HIS A 51 9.38 -5.21 2.93
N PHE A 52 8.24 -5.70 3.38
CA PHE A 52 6.96 -5.06 3.18
C PHE A 52 6.26 -4.89 4.52
N CYS A 53 5.49 -3.82 4.61
CA CYS A 53 4.45 -3.68 5.61
C CYS A 53 3.12 -3.45 4.89
N VAL A 54 2.10 -4.22 5.23
CA VAL A 54 0.77 -4.15 4.60
C VAL A 54 -0.27 -3.80 5.65
N ILE A 55 -1.07 -2.77 5.39
CA ILE A 55 -2.10 -2.30 6.30
C ILE A 55 -3.45 -2.24 5.58
N GLY A 56 -4.45 -2.96 6.10
CA GLY A 56 -5.82 -2.97 5.59
C GLY A 56 -6.69 -1.93 6.30
N TYR A 57 -7.45 -1.16 5.54
CA TYR A 57 -8.39 -0.15 6.01
C TYR A 57 -9.83 -0.51 5.62
N ARG A 58 -10.74 -0.37 6.57
CA ARG A 58 -12.18 -0.34 6.35
C ARG A 58 -12.68 1.09 6.51
N GLU A 59 -13.33 1.59 5.47
CA GLU A 59 -14.03 2.86 5.48
C GLU A 59 -15.42 2.71 6.15
N PRO A 60 -15.96 3.77 6.77
CA PRO A 60 -17.32 3.77 7.31
C PRO A 60 -18.40 3.44 6.26
N SER A 61 -18.15 3.74 4.99
CA SER A 61 -19.01 3.40 3.84
C SER A 61 -19.07 1.90 3.52
N GLY A 62 -18.21 1.09 4.16
CA GLY A 62 -18.02 -0.33 3.85
C GLY A 62 -16.93 -0.61 2.80
N GLY A 63 -16.29 0.42 2.25
CA GLY A 63 -15.15 0.26 1.35
C GLY A 63 -13.93 -0.35 2.07
N GLU A 64 -13.21 -1.25 1.40
CA GLU A 64 -12.02 -1.89 1.95
C GLU A 64 -10.86 -1.81 0.96
N TYR A 65 -9.70 -1.38 1.43
CA TYR A 65 -8.47 -1.33 0.64
C TYR A 65 -7.27 -1.58 1.55
N ALA A 66 -6.13 -1.97 0.97
CA ALA A 66 -4.88 -2.06 1.70
C ALA A 66 -3.80 -1.17 1.07
N TRP A 67 -2.85 -0.72 1.89
CA TRP A 67 -1.63 -0.06 1.44
C TRP A 67 -0.43 -0.96 1.72
N VAL A 68 0.45 -1.07 0.73
CA VAL A 68 1.71 -1.80 0.83
C VAL A 68 2.86 -0.80 0.85
N ILE A 69 3.62 -0.80 1.94
CA ILE A 69 4.89 -0.08 2.08
C ILE A 69 6.01 -1.03 1.66
N TRP A 70 6.68 -0.75 0.55
CA TRP A 70 7.84 -1.52 0.08
C TRP A 70 9.13 -0.75 0.34
N LYS A 71 9.93 -1.25 1.30
CA LYS A 71 11.15 -0.57 1.75
C LYS A 71 12.21 -0.50 0.66
N GLU A 72 12.60 -1.63 0.08
CA GLU A 72 13.70 -1.69 -0.90
C GLU A 72 13.30 -1.14 -2.27
N GLY A 73 12.01 -1.24 -2.63
CA GLY A 73 11.49 -0.61 -3.84
C GLY A 73 11.18 0.88 -3.69
N ARG A 74 11.34 1.44 -2.48
CA ARG A 74 11.01 2.82 -2.12
C ARG A 74 9.63 3.23 -2.65
N ALA A 75 8.62 2.41 -2.37
CA ALA A 75 7.30 2.59 -2.96
C ALA A 75 6.15 2.37 -1.97
N LEU A 76 5.05 3.07 -2.21
CA LEU A 76 3.75 2.88 -1.57
C LEU A 76 2.75 2.45 -2.63
N ILE A 77 2.06 1.34 -2.41
CA ILE A 77 1.24 0.71 -3.45
C ILE A 77 -0.16 0.48 -2.88
N LEU A 78 -1.18 1.01 -3.55
CA LEU A 78 -2.56 0.67 -3.25
C LEU A 78 -2.82 -0.77 -3.68
N TRP A 79 -3.38 -1.56 -2.78
CA TRP A 79 -3.85 -2.90 -3.05
C TRP A 79 -5.36 -2.95 -2.88
N GLU A 80 -6.06 -3.15 -3.98
CA GLU A 80 -7.51 -3.28 -4.01
C GLU A 80 -7.90 -4.75 -3.88
N PRO A 81 -9.00 -5.06 -3.16
CA PRO A 81 -9.46 -6.43 -3.00
C PRO A 81 -9.85 -6.99 -4.37
N SER A 82 -9.58 -8.28 -4.58
CA SER A 82 -10.10 -8.96 -5.76
C SER A 82 -11.59 -9.27 -5.60
N ALA A 83 -12.35 -9.06 -6.67
CA ALA A 83 -13.73 -9.55 -6.76
C ALA A 83 -13.80 -11.08 -6.90
N ASP A 84 -12.76 -11.70 -7.46
CA ASP A 84 -12.62 -13.15 -7.60
C ASP A 84 -11.25 -13.61 -7.04
N PRO A 85 -11.23 -14.41 -5.96
CA PRO A 85 -10.01 -15.00 -5.40
C PRO A 85 -9.13 -15.77 -6.39
N ALA A 86 -9.71 -16.31 -7.48
CA ALA A 86 -8.96 -16.98 -8.54
C ALA A 86 -8.09 -16.02 -9.36
N TYR A 87 -8.43 -14.73 -9.37
CA TYR A 87 -7.76 -13.69 -10.14
C TYR A 87 -7.28 -12.54 -9.22
N PRO A 88 -6.25 -12.77 -8.39
CA PRO A 88 -5.78 -11.77 -7.44
C PRO A 88 -5.25 -10.50 -8.15
N THR A 89 -5.61 -9.34 -7.62
CA THR A 89 -5.14 -8.02 -8.10
C THR A 89 -3.62 -7.94 -8.11
N SER A 90 -3.04 -7.52 -9.22
CA SER A 90 -1.58 -7.36 -9.34
C SER A 90 -1.12 -6.02 -8.77
N LEU A 91 -0.23 -6.05 -7.77
CA LEU A 91 0.42 -4.86 -7.23
C LEU A 91 1.27 -4.12 -8.28
N ALA A 92 1.87 -4.87 -9.22
CA ALA A 92 2.74 -4.31 -10.26
C ALA A 92 2.00 -3.38 -11.22
N THR A 93 0.67 -3.51 -11.32
CA THR A 93 -0.20 -2.69 -12.17
C THR A 93 -1.17 -1.86 -11.34
N SER A 94 -0.85 -1.61 -10.06
CA SER A 94 -1.67 -0.77 -9.20
C SER A 94 -1.84 0.62 -9.79
N ARG A 95 -3.07 1.13 -9.78
CA ARG A 95 -3.37 2.50 -10.19
C ARG A 95 -2.75 3.58 -9.29
N ARG A 96 -2.27 3.20 -8.09
CA ARG A 96 -1.50 4.08 -7.20
C ARG A 96 -0.23 3.38 -6.77
N PHE A 97 0.70 3.27 -7.70
CA PHE A 97 2.08 2.88 -7.44
C PHE A 97 2.92 4.16 -7.26
N LEU A 98 3.15 4.57 -6.02
CA LEU A 98 3.80 5.83 -5.67
C LEU A 98 5.26 5.57 -5.30
N HIS A 99 6.18 6.22 -5.99
CA HIS A 99 7.60 6.18 -5.68
C HIS A 99 7.96 7.28 -4.70
N LEU A 100 8.56 6.90 -3.56
CA LEU A 100 8.90 7.83 -2.47
C LEU A 100 9.85 8.95 -2.88
N ASP A 101 10.57 8.79 -3.99
CA ASP A 101 11.59 9.73 -4.47
C ASP A 101 11.02 10.85 -5.33
N ARG A 102 9.82 10.69 -5.87
CA ARG A 102 9.23 11.63 -6.84
C ARG A 102 7.76 11.93 -6.62
N ASP A 103 7.02 11.03 -5.98
CA ASP A 103 5.57 11.15 -5.80
C ASP A 103 5.20 11.65 -4.38
N VAL A 104 6.21 12.05 -3.59
CA VAL A 104 6.04 12.56 -2.22
C VAL A 104 6.53 14.00 -2.13
N VAL A 105 5.61 14.91 -1.81
CA VAL A 105 5.85 16.34 -1.70
C VAL A 105 5.85 16.82 -0.25
N ALA A 106 6.38 18.01 -0.01
CA ALA A 106 6.54 18.53 1.34
C ALA A 106 5.19 18.87 2.00
N SER A 107 4.28 19.51 1.26
CA SER A 107 3.04 20.04 1.80
C SER A 107 1.83 19.77 0.89
N GLY A 108 0.63 20.04 1.40
CA GLY A 108 -0.61 19.96 0.62
C GLY A 108 -0.68 20.96 -0.53
N GLU A 109 -0.03 22.13 -0.39
CA GLU A 109 0.05 23.14 -1.45
C GLU A 109 0.80 22.59 -2.67
N ASP A 110 1.88 21.83 -2.44
CA ASP A 110 2.68 21.19 -3.48
C ASP A 110 1.93 20.05 -4.22
N VAL A 111 0.86 19.51 -3.62
CA VAL A 111 0.01 18.53 -4.29
C VAL A 111 -0.71 19.19 -5.47
N ASN A 112 -1.09 20.47 -5.34
CA ASN A 112 -1.71 21.29 -6.39
C ASN A 112 -2.79 20.56 -7.21
N GLY A 113 -3.70 19.86 -6.52
CA GLY A 113 -4.80 19.10 -7.14
C GLY A 113 -4.39 17.79 -7.83
N SER A 114 -3.10 17.42 -7.81
CA SER A 114 -2.63 16.15 -8.35
C SER A 114 -3.22 14.96 -7.58
N THR A 115 -3.78 14.01 -8.31
CA THR A 115 -4.22 12.74 -7.74
C THR A 115 -3.06 11.76 -7.53
N TYR A 116 -1.86 12.08 -8.03
CA TYR A 116 -0.68 11.21 -8.02
C TYR A 116 0.36 11.58 -6.97
N LEU A 117 0.25 12.77 -6.36
CA LEU A 117 1.17 13.20 -5.30
C LEU A 117 0.57 12.97 -3.92
N VAL A 118 1.43 12.68 -2.95
CA VAL A 118 1.07 12.57 -1.53
C VAL A 118 2.04 13.38 -0.68
N THR A 119 1.62 13.78 0.52
CA THR A 119 2.47 14.57 1.42
C THR A 119 3.37 13.67 2.27
N ARG A 120 4.50 14.21 2.74
CA ARG A 120 5.37 13.54 3.74
C ARG A 120 4.61 13.17 5.02
N ASP A 121 3.68 14.00 5.45
CA ASP A 121 2.85 13.73 6.63
C ASP A 121 1.95 12.52 6.42
N TRP A 122 1.35 12.40 5.23
CA TRP A 122 0.53 11.24 4.88
C TRP A 122 1.35 9.94 4.87
N VAL A 123 2.57 9.98 4.30
CA VAL A 123 3.49 8.83 4.32
C VAL A 123 3.89 8.46 5.75
N SER A 124 4.14 9.46 6.59
CA SER A 124 4.50 9.26 8.00
C SER A 124 3.37 8.64 8.79
N GLN A 125 2.12 9.09 8.56
CA GLN A 125 0.94 8.49 9.19
C GLN A 125 0.76 7.04 8.74
N LEU A 126 0.83 6.77 7.44
CA LEU A 126 0.71 5.41 6.90
C LEU A 126 1.76 4.47 7.50
N THR A 127 2.98 4.97 7.71
CA THR A 127 4.07 4.20 8.33
C THR A 127 3.75 3.89 9.78
N ARG A 128 3.28 4.86 10.58
CA ARG A 128 2.86 4.64 11.98
C ARG A 128 1.69 3.65 12.09
N ASP A 129 0.71 3.77 11.20
CA ASP A 129 -0.42 2.85 11.15
C ASP A 129 0.06 1.43 10.86
N CYS A 130 0.98 1.27 9.91
CA CYS A 130 1.53 -0.02 9.58
C CYS A 130 2.45 -0.59 10.67
N GLU A 131 3.21 0.26 11.38
CA GLU A 131 4.04 -0.18 12.51
C GLU A 131 3.21 -0.73 13.67
N SER A 132 2.02 -0.16 13.90
CA SER A 132 1.14 -0.49 15.02
C SER A 132 0.15 -1.61 14.71
N GLN A 133 -0.44 -1.61 13.51
CA GLN A 133 -1.55 -2.49 13.12
C GLN A 133 -1.26 -3.33 11.88
N GLY A 134 -0.16 -3.05 11.18
CA GLY A 134 0.15 -3.65 9.89
C GLY A 134 0.85 -5.01 9.98
N GLU A 135 0.74 -5.76 8.89
CA GLU A 135 1.37 -7.05 8.72
C GLU A 135 2.72 -6.91 8.02
N LYS A 136 3.76 -7.52 8.59
CA LYS A 136 5.14 -7.43 8.10
C LYS A 136 5.50 -8.69 7.31
N PHE A 137 6.15 -8.51 6.17
CA PHE A 137 6.59 -9.60 5.29
C PHE A 137 8.05 -9.43 4.91
N ALA A 138 8.75 -10.56 4.80
CA ALA A 138 10.09 -10.64 4.23
C ALA A 138 10.06 -11.63 3.05
N VAL A 139 10.39 -11.15 1.86
CA VAL A 139 10.23 -11.89 0.61
C VAL A 139 11.55 -11.88 -0.15
N SER A 140 12.11 -13.06 -0.39
CA SER A 140 13.29 -13.19 -1.24
C SER A 140 12.92 -13.03 -2.72
N LYS A 141 13.85 -12.62 -3.57
CA LYS A 141 13.68 -12.62 -5.04
C LYS A 141 13.93 -14.01 -5.63
N GLU A 142 14.84 -14.79 -5.06
CA GLU A 142 15.22 -16.13 -5.53
C GLU A 142 14.03 -17.08 -5.70
N GLN A 143 13.90 -17.67 -6.88
CA GLN A 143 12.96 -18.77 -7.09
C GLN A 143 13.54 -20.02 -6.42
N LYS A 144 12.77 -20.70 -5.56
CA LYS A 144 13.14 -22.07 -5.19
C LYS A 144 13.18 -22.88 -6.48
N LYS A 145 14.38 -23.25 -6.95
CA LYS A 145 14.51 -24.25 -8.02
C LYS A 145 13.86 -25.52 -7.50
N SER A 146 12.73 -25.92 -8.08
CA SER A 146 12.19 -27.25 -7.88
C SER A 146 13.26 -28.25 -8.33
N LYS A 147 13.75 -29.09 -7.41
CA LYS A 147 14.61 -30.23 -7.76
C LYS A 147 13.86 -31.04 -8.82
N ALA A 148 14.45 -31.15 -10.02
CA ALA A 148 13.93 -32.07 -11.02
C ALA A 148 13.90 -33.48 -10.41
N PRO A 149 12.84 -34.28 -10.64
CA PRO A 149 12.84 -35.67 -10.22
C PRO A 149 14.03 -36.38 -10.87
N ARG A 150 14.87 -37.05 -10.07
CA ARG A 150 15.86 -37.98 -10.61
C ARG A 150 15.08 -39.12 -11.26
N LYS A 151 15.32 -39.35 -12.56
CA LYS A 151 14.88 -40.56 -13.25
C LYS A 151 15.56 -41.79 -12.65
#